data_AF-A0A434ULQ8-F1
#
_entry.id   AF-A0A434ULQ8-F1
#
_cell.length_a   1.000
_cell.length_b   1.000
_cell.length_c   1.000
_cell.angle_alpha   90.00
_cell.angle_beta   90.00
_cell.angle_gamma   90.00
#
_symmetry.space_group_name_H-M   'P 1'
#
loop_
_entity.id
_entity.type
_entity.pdbx_description
1 polymer ?
#
loop_
_entity_poly.entity_id
_entity_poly.type
_entity_poly.pdbx_seq_one_letter_code
_entity_poly.pdbx_strand_id
1 'polypeptide(L)'
;MDQKLRVICYQDHGVWLAQGLEHDICVQADTLDDLCGRLEVAVRLECEDGGLDHIAPAPEHFHRMWDRKSGNFTPMGSNAGEYELALAA
;
A
#
# COMPACT_ATOMS: atom_id res chain seq x y z
N MET A 1 6.89 -14.96 1.05
CA MET A 1 5.48 -14.58 0.78
C MET A 1 5.16 -14.94 -0.65
N ASP A 2 4.25 -15.88 -0.90
CA ASP A 2 3.88 -16.29 -2.27
C ASP A 2 2.81 -15.38 -2.91
N GLN A 3 2.30 -14.38 -2.17
CA GLN A 3 1.29 -13.45 -2.65
C GLN A 3 1.80 -12.01 -2.55
N LYS A 4 1.59 -11.24 -3.63
CA LYS A 4 1.90 -9.80 -3.67
C LYS A 4 0.92 -9.05 -2.76
N LEU A 5 1.44 -8.08 -1.99
CA LEU A 5 0.62 -7.19 -1.18
C LEU A 5 -0.09 -6.18 -2.10
N ARG A 6 -1.42 -6.16 -2.06
CA ARG A 6 -2.22 -5.17 -2.79
C ARG A 6 -2.27 -3.88 -1.99
N VAL A 7 -2.07 -2.77 -2.68
CA VAL A 7 -2.00 -1.44 -2.05
C VAL A 7 -2.82 -0.43 -2.83
N ILE A 8 -3.80 0.17 -2.18
CA ILE A 8 -4.58 1.25 -2.77
C ILE A 8 -4.01 2.60 -2.34
N CYS A 9 -3.68 3.42 -3.34
CA CYS A 9 -3.19 4.78 -3.17
C CYS A 9 -4.31 5.77 -3.46
N TYR A 10 -4.51 6.74 -2.57
CA TYR A 10 -5.56 7.75 -2.73
C TYR A 10 -5.11 9.08 -2.12
N GLN A 11 -5.77 10.18 -2.52
CA GLN A 11 -5.58 11.47 -1.88
C GLN A 11 -6.71 11.75 -0.89
N ASP A 12 -6.33 12.29 0.25
CA ASP A 12 -7.26 12.88 1.21
C ASP A 12 -6.66 14.20 1.72
N HIS A 13 -7.45 15.28 1.75
CA HIS A 13 -7.00 16.60 2.22
C HIS A 13 -5.66 17.12 1.65
N GLY A 14 -5.30 16.73 0.42
CA GLY A 14 -4.07 17.16 -0.24
C GLY A 14 -2.82 16.35 0.12
N VAL A 15 -2.96 15.28 0.90
CA VAL A 15 -1.89 14.31 1.16
C VAL A 15 -2.19 12.99 0.46
N TRP A 16 -1.13 12.28 0.06
CA TRP A 16 -1.25 10.93 -0.46
C TRP A 16 -1.25 9.92 0.70
N LEU A 17 -2.07 8.89 0.55
CA LEU A 17 -2.17 7.75 1.45
C LEU A 17 -2.01 6.46 0.65
N ALA A 18 -1.30 5.48 1.21
CA ALA A 18 -1.18 4.13 0.68
C ALA A 18 -1.60 3.14 1.77
N GLN A 19 -2.57 2.31 1.45
CA GLN A 19 -3.15 1.32 2.34
C GLN A 19 -2.92 -0.09 1.80
N GLY A 20 -2.18 -0.91 2.54
CA GLY A 20 -2.10 -2.35 2.29
C GLY A 20 -3.43 -3.02 2.59
N LEU A 21 -3.87 -3.93 1.72
CA LEU A 21 -5.19 -4.58 1.86
C LEU A 21 -5.12 -5.86 2.71
N GLU A 22 -4.11 -6.69 2.48
CA GLU A 22 -3.92 -7.95 3.22
C GLU A 22 -3.47 -7.72 4.65
N HIS A 23 -2.74 -6.61 4.88
CA HIS A 23 -2.25 -6.17 6.17
C HIS A 23 -2.51 -4.68 6.29
N ASP A 24 -3.16 -4.26 7.38
CA ASP A 24 -3.58 -2.89 7.68
C ASP A 24 -2.38 -1.95 7.94
N ILE A 25 -1.52 -1.82 6.94
CA ILE A 25 -0.34 -0.96 6.91
C ILE A 25 -0.71 0.27 6.11
N CYS A 26 -0.74 1.41 6.80
CA CYS A 26 -1.06 2.70 6.21
C CYS A 26 0.14 3.65 6.32
N VAL A 27 0.50 4.27 5.20
CA VAL A 27 1.49 5.35 5.16
C VAL A 27 0.91 6.57 4.46
N GLN A 28 1.44 7.74 4.78
CA GLN A 28 1.08 9.00 4.14
C GLN A 28 2.32 9.75 3.67
N ALA A 29 2.21 10.57 2.62
CA ALA A 29 3.27 11.44 2.13
C ALA A 29 2.72 12.60 1.30
N ASP A 30 3.56 13.59 1.01
CA ASP A 30 3.19 14.73 0.17
C ASP A 30 3.21 14.39 -1.33
N THR A 31 3.96 13.36 -1.72
CA THR A 31 4.12 12.91 -3.11
C THR A 31 3.97 11.39 -3.22
N LEU A 32 3.60 10.89 -4.41
CA LEU A 32 3.53 9.44 -4.67
C LEU A 32 4.89 8.74 -4.55
N ASP A 33 5.98 9.40 -4.93
CA ASP A 33 7.32 8.84 -4.83
C ASP A 33 7.73 8.65 -3.36
N ASP A 34 7.53 9.67 -2.53
CA ASP A 34 7.77 9.59 -1.09
C ASP A 34 6.87 8.54 -0.42
N LEU A 35 5.63 8.42 -0.89
CA LEU A 35 4.65 7.45 -0.39
C LEU A 35 5.16 6.02 -0.58
N CYS A 36 5.70 5.71 -1.77
CA CYS A 36 6.22 4.38 -2.08
C CYS A 36 7.45 4.06 -1.23
N GLY A 37 8.35 5.03 -1.03
CA GLY A 37 9.49 4.85 -0.15
C GLY A 37 9.08 4.60 1.31
N ARG A 38 8.07 5.31 1.81
CA ARG A 38 7.53 5.09 3.17
C ARG A 38 6.86 3.74 3.32
N LEU A 39 6.12 3.29 2.31
CA LEU A 39 5.47 1.98 2.30
C LEU A 39 6.51 0.85 2.40
N GLU A 40 7.57 0.92 1.60
CA GLU A 40 8.65 -0.08 1.63
C GLU A 40 9.30 -0.15 3.03
N VAL A 41 9.58 1.01 3.64
CA VAL A 41 10.14 1.06 4.99
C VAL A 41 9.18 0.48 6.02
N ALA A 42 7.90 0.84 5.97
CA ALA A 42 6.89 0.33 6.90
C ALA A 42 6.77 -1.20 6.82
N VAL A 43 6.60 -1.73 5.61
CA VAL A 43 6.49 -3.18 5.40
C VAL A 43 7.76 -3.91 5.84
N ARG A 44 8.95 -3.35 5.58
CA ARG A 44 10.20 -3.95 6.03
C ARG A 44 10.30 -4.01 7.55
N LEU A 45 9.94 -2.93 8.25
CA LEU A 45 9.97 -2.88 9.71
C LEU A 45 9.03 -3.91 10.32
N GLU A 46 7.80 -4.02 9.82
CA GLU A 46 6.84 -5.03 10.27
C GLU A 46 7.31 -6.47 9.97
N CYS A 47 7.97 -6.68 8.82
CA CYS A 47 8.61 -7.95 8.52
C CYS A 47 9.74 -8.30 9.50
N GLU A 48 10.54 -7.31 9.91
CA GLU A 48 11.64 -7.47 10.87
C GLU A 48 11.12 -7.69 12.31
N ASP A 49 9.98 -7.11 12.69
CA ASP A 49 9.39 -7.20 14.04
C ASP A 49 8.58 -8.50 14.30
N GLY A 50 8.58 -9.44 13.35
CA GLY A 50 7.93 -10.74 13.51
C GLY A 50 7.09 -11.20 12.32
N GLY A 51 7.10 -10.46 11.22
CA GLY A 51 6.31 -10.78 10.03
C GLY A 51 4.92 -10.15 10.07
N LEU A 52 4.21 -10.16 8.94
CA LEU A 52 2.94 -9.45 8.80
C LEU A 52 1.71 -10.22 9.30
N ASP A 53 1.86 -11.50 9.67
CA ASP A 53 0.75 -12.40 10.01
C ASP A 53 -0.07 -11.94 11.24
N HIS A 54 0.52 -11.09 12.08
CA HIS A 54 -0.14 -10.52 13.25
C HIS A 54 -1.00 -9.29 12.93
N ILE A 55 -0.84 -8.70 11.75
CA ILE A 55 -1.56 -7.52 11.29
C ILE A 55 -2.83 -7.98 10.59
N ALA A 56 -3.97 -7.53 11.10
CA ALA A 56 -5.27 -7.81 10.49
C ALA A 56 -5.36 -7.19 9.08
N PRO A 57 -6.21 -7.74 8.19
CA PRO A 57 -6.53 -7.09 6.93
C PRO A 57 -7.13 -5.70 7.11
N ALA A 58 -7.00 -4.87 6.09
CA ALA A 58 -7.54 -3.53 6.11
C ALA A 58 -9.09 -3.53 6.18
N PRO A 59 -9.68 -2.45 6.70
CA PRO A 59 -11.13 -2.27 6.66
C PRO A 59 -11.74 -2.44 5.25
N GLU A 60 -12.92 -3.06 5.18
CA GLU A 60 -13.61 -3.44 3.92
C GLU A 60 -13.77 -2.28 2.91
N HIS A 61 -13.85 -1.04 3.37
CA HIS A 61 -13.99 0.11 2.49
C HIS A 61 -12.78 0.29 1.55
N PHE A 62 -11.56 -0.08 1.98
CA PHE A 62 -10.37 -0.04 1.13
C PHE A 62 -10.36 -1.14 0.07
N HIS A 63 -10.88 -2.32 0.40
CA HIS A 63 -11.13 -3.38 -0.59
C HIS A 63 -12.13 -2.91 -1.65
N ARG A 64 -13.20 -2.21 -1.24
CA ARG A 64 -14.16 -1.62 -2.18
C ARG A 64 -13.53 -0.52 -3.07
N MET A 65 -12.58 0.24 -2.54
CA MET A 65 -11.82 1.22 -3.34
C MET A 65 -10.92 0.53 -4.36
N TRP A 66 -10.28 -0.58 -3.98
CA TRP A 66 -9.49 -1.40 -4.88
C TRP A 66 -10.31 -1.95 -6.04
N ASP A 67 -11.51 -2.46 -5.77
CA ASP A 67 -12.40 -2.97 -6.82
C ASP A 67 -12.85 -1.89 -7.82
N ARG A 68 -12.76 -0.61 -7.42
CA ARG A 68 -13.12 0.57 -8.22
C ARG A 68 -11.91 1.36 -8.71
N LYS A 69 -10.69 0.83 -8.59
CA LYS A 69 -9.46 1.53 -8.92
C LYS A 69 -9.45 2.10 -10.34
N SER A 70 -8.88 3.28 -10.52
CA SER A 70 -8.67 3.93 -11.82
C SER A 70 -7.63 3.21 -12.69
N GLY A 71 -6.74 2.43 -12.06
CA GLY A 71 -5.72 1.67 -12.75
C GLY A 71 -4.60 1.25 -11.81
N ASN A 72 -3.69 0.43 -12.35
CA ASN A 72 -2.48 0.04 -11.64
C ASN A 72 -1.42 1.14 -11.78
N PHE A 73 -0.65 1.33 -10.72
CA PHE A 73 0.45 2.29 -10.65
C PHE A 73 1.76 1.53 -10.45
N THR A 74 2.77 1.89 -11.23
CA THR A 74 4.12 1.33 -11.08
C THR A 74 5.07 2.48 -10.77
N PRO A 75 5.59 2.59 -9.54
CA PRO A 75 6.55 3.63 -9.20
C PRO A 75 7.88 3.37 -9.93
N MET A 76 8.57 4.43 -10.34
CA MET A 76 9.93 4.29 -10.88
C MET A 76 10.88 3.87 -9.76
N GLY A 77 11.40 2.64 -9.83
CA GLY A 77 12.45 2.15 -8.93
C GLY A 77 11.98 1.27 -7.77
N SER A 78 10.69 1.00 -7.63
CA SER A 78 10.21 0.06 -6.61
C SER A 78 10.52 -1.39 -6.98
N ASN A 79 10.74 -2.23 -5.95
CA ASN A 79 10.72 -3.69 -6.06
C ASN A 79 9.34 -4.16 -6.56
N ALA A 80 9.10 -4.04 -7.88
CA ALA A 80 7.83 -4.35 -8.56
C ALA A 80 7.40 -5.83 -8.43
N GLY A 81 8.22 -6.66 -7.77
CA GLY A 81 7.92 -8.04 -7.43
C GLY A 81 6.97 -8.19 -6.24
N GLU A 82 7.02 -7.29 -5.25
CA GLU A 82 6.41 -7.54 -3.92
C GLU A 82 5.04 -6.87 -3.73
N TYR A 83 4.77 -5.80 -4.49
CA TYR A 83 3.57 -4.98 -4.34
C TYR A 83 2.77 -4.90 -5.64
N GLU A 84 1.44 -4.89 -5.53
CA GLU A 84 0.52 -4.45 -6.58
C GLU A 84 -0.10 -3.12 -6.14
N LEU A 85 0.37 -2.00 -6.70
CA LEU A 85 -0.15 -0.68 -6.36
C LEU A 85 -1.23 -0.25 -7.35
N ALA A 86 -2.25 0.41 -6.84
CA ALA A 86 -3.36 0.96 -7.62
C ALA A 86 -3.72 2.37 -7.16
N LEU A 87 -4.28 3.17 -8.05
CA LEU A 87 -4.86 4.47 -7.70
C LEU A 87 -6.36 4.33 -7.52
N ALA A 88 -6.91 4.90 -6.45
CA ALA A 88 -8.34 5.06 -6.29
C ALA A 88 -8.91 5.94 -7.42
N ALA A 89 -10.18 5.70 -7.75
CA ALA A 89 -10.92 6.49 -8.74
C ALA A 89 -11.59 7.73 -8.15
#